data_AF-A0A381YEM5-F1
#
_entry.id   AF-A0A381YEM5-F1
#
_cell.length_a   1.000
_cell.length_b   1.000
_cell.length_c   1.000
_cell.angle_alpha   90.00
_cell.angle_beta   90.00
_cell.angle_gamma   90.00
#
_symmetry.space_group_name_H-M   'P 1'
#
loop_
_entity.id
_entity.type
_entity.pdbx_description
1 polymer ?
#
loop_
_entity_poly.entity_id
_entity_poly.type
_entity_poly.pdbx_seq_one_letter_code
_entity_poly.pdbx_strand_id
1 'polypeptide(L)'
;MTEKIILKPVTLKLASLMLVLFLPLILYGQDTRETVAILDFEGRGISQLEAQTLTDRFRTALASAGILRLVERQMMEEVLQEQGFQ
;
A
#
# COMPACT_ATOMS: atom_id res chain seq x y z
N MET A 1 25.14 -42.07 -21.64
CA MET A 1 24.16 -41.11 -22.21
C MET A 1 22.90 -40.95 -21.32
N THR A 2 22.94 -41.39 -20.06
CA THR A 2 21.74 -41.59 -19.20
C THR A 2 21.59 -40.51 -18.12
N GLU A 3 22.65 -39.77 -17.81
CA GLU A 3 22.68 -38.77 -16.72
C GLU A 3 21.91 -37.49 -17.07
N LYS A 4 21.97 -37.04 -18.34
CA LYS A 4 21.25 -35.83 -18.80
C LYS A 4 19.73 -36.00 -18.90
N ILE A 5 19.23 -37.24 -19.01
CA ILE A 5 17.80 -37.53 -19.17
C ILE A 5 17.06 -37.47 -17.83
N ILE A 6 17.72 -37.83 -16.73
CA ILE A 6 17.15 -37.78 -15.37
C ILE A 6 17.30 -36.39 -14.75
N LEU A 7 18.31 -35.61 -15.15
CA LEU A 7 18.54 -34.27 -14.62
C LEU A 7 17.44 -33.26 -15.03
N LYS A 8 16.97 -33.30 -16.28
CA LYS A 8 15.91 -32.39 -16.80
C LYS A 8 14.56 -32.47 -16.04
N PRO A 9 13.99 -33.65 -15.73
CA PRO A 9 12.75 -33.73 -14.96
C PRO A 9 12.95 -33.35 -13.49
N VAL A 10 14.15 -33.59 -12.93
CA VAL A 10 14.48 -33.17 -11.56
C VAL A 10 14.59 -31.64 -11.48
N THR A 11 15.29 -30.99 -12.41
CA THR A 11 15.37 -29.51 -12.44
C THR A 11 14.02 -28.87 -12.73
N LEU A 12 13.17 -29.49 -13.56
CA LEU A 12 11.80 -29.02 -13.81
C LEU A 12 10.91 -29.15 -12.56
N LYS A 13 11.00 -30.26 -11.82
CA LYS A 13 10.29 -30.43 -10.55
C LYS A 13 10.81 -29.47 -9.47
N LEU A 14 12.12 -29.22 -9.41
CA LEU A 14 12.72 -28.26 -8.49
C LEU A 14 12.27 -26.83 -8.79
N ALA A 15 12.22 -26.45 -10.07
CA ALA A 15 11.74 -25.15 -10.51
C ALA A 15 10.24 -24.96 -10.20
N SER A 16 9.43 -26.01 -10.42
CA SER A 16 8.02 -26.01 -10.02
C SER A 16 7.84 -25.91 -8.51
N LEU A 17 8.67 -26.58 -7.72
CA LEU A 17 8.63 -26.52 -6.26
C LEU A 17 9.02 -25.13 -5.75
N MET A 18 10.05 -24.52 -6.35
CA MET A 18 10.41 -23.13 -6.06
C MET A 18 9.27 -22.18 -6.41
N LEU A 19 8.67 -22.32 -7.60
CA LEU A 19 7.56 -21.46 -8.02
C LEU A 19 6.39 -21.52 -7.04
N VAL A 20 6.01 -22.71 -6.59
CA VAL A 20 4.94 -22.90 -5.59
C VAL A 20 5.31 -22.30 -4.23
N LEU A 21 6.60 -22.34 -3.85
CA LEU A 21 7.07 -21.76 -2.60
C LEU A 21 7.07 -20.23 -2.60
N PHE A 22 7.40 -19.60 -3.74
CA PHE A 22 7.46 -18.13 -3.86
C PHE A 22 6.11 -17.48 -4.19
N LEU A 23 5.18 -18.19 -4.82
CA LEU A 23 3.87 -17.68 -5.18
C LEU A 23 3.08 -17.05 -4.01
N PRO A 24 2.99 -17.66 -2.81
CA PRO A 24 2.26 -17.05 -1.69
C PRO A 24 2.90 -15.74 -1.19
N LEU A 25 4.22 -15.57 -1.29
CA LEU A 25 4.90 -14.34 -0.83
C LEU A 25 4.42 -13.12 -1.63
N ILE A 26 4.11 -13.29 -2.91
CA ILE A 26 3.65 -12.20 -3.79
C ILE A 26 2.20 -11.84 -3.48
N LEU A 27 1.38 -12.81 -3.05
CA LEU A 27 -0.04 -12.62 -2.74
C LEU A 27 -0.25 -11.97 -1.37
N TYR A 28 0.56 -12.30 -0.37
CA TYR A 28 0.45 -11.73 0.98
C TYR A 28 0.92 -10.26 1.08
N GLY A 29 1.60 -9.73 0.05
CA GLY A 29 2.14 -8.36 0.05
C GLY A 29 1.18 -7.28 -0.43
N GLN A 30 -0.07 -7.60 -0.77
CA GLN A 30 -1.02 -6.59 -1.27
C GLN A 30 -1.60 -5.77 -0.11
N ASP A 31 -1.17 -4.51 0.00
CA ASP A 31 -1.84 -3.53 0.87
C ASP A 31 -3.22 -3.21 0.27
N THR A 32 -4.27 -3.71 0.93
CA THR A 32 -5.67 -3.57 0.50
C THR A 32 -6.32 -2.29 1.02
N ARG A 33 -5.56 -1.44 1.73
CA ARG A 33 -6.10 -0.21 2.31
C ARG A 33 -6.45 0.79 1.23
N GLU A 34 -7.68 1.30 1.29
CA GLU A 34 -8.13 2.34 0.39
C GLU A 34 -7.37 3.64 0.67
N THR A 35 -6.98 4.31 -0.42
CA THR A 35 -6.30 5.60 -0.35
C THR A 35 -7.32 6.72 -0.34
N VAL A 36 -7.38 7.49 0.74
CA VAL A 36 -8.40 8.52 0.95
C VAL A 36 -7.74 9.84 1.33
N ALA A 37 -8.17 10.93 0.68
CA ALA A 37 -7.78 12.30 1.03
C ALA A 37 -8.91 12.96 1.84
N ILE A 38 -8.55 13.61 2.95
CA ILE A 38 -9.48 14.32 3.82
C ILE A 38 -9.37 15.82 3.50
N LEU A 39 -10.49 16.43 3.10
CA LEU A 39 -10.62 17.88 2.91
C LEU A 39 -10.92 18.58 4.24
N ASP A 40 -10.64 19.88 4.29
CA ASP A 40 -10.91 20.69 5.48
C ASP A 40 -12.42 20.85 5.72
N PHE A 41 -12.82 20.74 6.98
CA PHE A 41 -14.22 20.92 7.36
C PHE A 41 -14.67 22.38 7.27
N GLU A 42 -15.89 22.57 6.78
CA GLU A 42 -16.58 23.86 6.79
C GLU A 42 -17.29 24.04 8.13
N GLY A 43 -17.00 25.13 8.84
CA GLY A 43 -17.62 25.42 10.13
C GLY A 43 -19.09 25.82 9.97
N ARG A 44 -20.02 25.00 10.45
CA ARG A 44 -21.45 25.34 10.56
C ARG A 44 -21.83 25.52 12.02
N GLY A 45 -21.98 26.77 12.46
CA GLY A 45 -22.29 27.11 13.85
C GLY A 45 -21.11 27.02 14.81
N ILE A 46 -19.89 26.82 14.29
CA ILE A 46 -18.62 26.86 15.02
C ILE A 46 -17.65 27.78 14.27
N SER A 47 -16.61 28.23 14.97
CA SER A 47 -15.56 29.02 14.33
C SER A 47 -14.77 28.19 13.29
N GLN A 48 -14.17 28.88 12.31
CA GLN A 48 -13.31 28.23 11.32
C GLN A 48 -12.12 27.52 11.98
N LEU A 49 -11.61 28.07 13.09
CA LEU A 49 -10.51 27.48 13.87
C LEU A 49 -10.93 26.16 14.53
N GLU A 50 -12.15 26.10 15.07
CA GLU A 50 -12.70 24.87 15.65
C GLU A 50 -12.94 23.81 14.57
N ALA A 51 -13.43 24.19 13.40
CA ALA A 51 -13.61 23.28 12.27
C ALA A 51 -12.27 22.71 11.76
N GLN A 52 -11.22 23.53 11.72
CA GLN A 52 -9.86 23.08 11.41
C GLN A 52 -9.34 22.11 12.48
N THR A 53 -9.48 22.46 13.75
CA THR A 53 -9.10 21.59 14.88
C THR A 53 -9.81 20.24 14.81
N LEU A 54 -11.09 20.23 14.44
CA LEU A 54 -11.88 19.01 14.25
C LEU A 54 -11.37 18.18 13.06
N THR A 55 -11.01 18.83 11.95
CA THR A 55 -10.39 18.18 10.78
C THR A 55 -9.09 17.48 11.19
N ASP A 56 -8.24 18.14 11.96
CA ASP A 56 -6.95 17.59 12.42
C ASP A 56 -7.14 16.40 13.37
N ARG A 57 -8.10 16.51 14.29
CA ARG A 57 -8.46 15.40 15.19
C ARG A 57 -9.04 14.22 14.41
N PHE A 58 -9.88 14.47 13.41
CA PHE A 58 -10.46 13.44 12.56
C PHE A 58 -9.39 12.74 11.72
N ARG A 59 -8.47 13.49 11.12
CA ARG A 59 -7.31 12.94 10.41
C ARG A 59 -6.46 12.04 11.32
N THR A 60 -6.16 12.51 12.54
CA THR A 60 -5.41 11.72 13.53
C THR A 60 -6.15 10.44 13.91
N ALA A 61 -7.46 10.51 14.13
CA ALA A 61 -8.28 9.35 14.45
C ALA A 61 -8.27 8.31 13.32
N LEU A 62 -8.42 8.75 12.06
CA LEU A 62 -8.34 7.86 10.90
C LEU A 62 -6.93 7.27 10.69
N ALA A 63 -5.87 8.05 10.96
CA ALA A 63 -4.50 7.55 10.92
C ALA A 63 -4.30 6.44 11.97
N SER A 64 -4.83 6.64 13.18
CA SER A 64 -4.76 5.66 14.27
C SER A 64 -5.58 4.40 14.02
N ALA A 65 -6.66 4.49 13.24
CA ALA A 65 -7.46 3.33 12.88
C ALA A 65 -6.67 2.36 11.98
N GLY A 66 -5.74 2.85 11.15
CA GLY A 66 -4.86 2.01 10.33
C GLY A 66 -5.60 1.17 9.27
N ILE A 67 -6.86 1.52 8.96
CA ILE A 67 -7.70 0.84 7.97
C ILE A 67 -7.58 1.54 6.60
N LEU A 68 -7.17 2.80 6.60
CA LEU A 68 -7.08 3.64 5.40
C LEU A 68 -5.66 4.15 5.22
N ARG A 69 -5.24 4.29 3.96
CA ARG A 69 -4.02 4.99 3.59
C ARG A 69 -4.37 6.46 3.41
N LEU A 70 -4.13 7.26 4.45
CA LEU A 70 -4.34 8.71 4.37
C LEU A 70 -3.26 9.33 3.51
N VAL A 71 -3.65 10.08 2.48
CA VAL A 71 -2.71 10.87 1.69
C VAL A 71 -2.79 12.32 2.16
N GLU A 72 -1.77 12.72 2.89
CA GLU A 72 -1.52 14.13 3.21
C GLU A 72 -1.03 14.86 1.96
N ARG A 73 -1.30 16.17 1.85
CA ARG A 73 -0.84 16.99 0.70
C ARG A 73 0.66 16.85 0.44
N GLN A 74 1.48 16.64 1.48
CA GLN A 74 2.92 16.44 1.36
C GLN A 74 3.31 15.09 0.74
N MET A 75 2.53 14.03 0.97
CA MET A 75 2.81 12.72 0.35
C MET A 75 2.43 12.67 -1.13
N MET A 76 1.51 13.52 -1.60
CA MET A 76 1.28 13.63 -3.06
C MET A 76 2.53 14.13 -3.78
N GLU A 77 3.28 15.04 -3.17
CA GLU A 77 4.50 15.60 -3.74
C GLU A 77 5.62 14.55 -3.77
N GLU A 78 5.78 13.76 -2.70
CA GLU A 78 6.72 12.62 -2.67
C GLU A 78 6.35 11.52 -3.68
N VAL A 79 5.07 11.16 -3.82
CA VAL A 79 4.63 10.13 -4.79
C VAL A 79 4.85 10.59 -6.23
N LEU A 80 4.62 11.88 -6.54
CA LEU A 80 4.89 12.44 -7.87
C LEU A 80 6.41 12.49 -8.16
N GLN A 81 7.23 12.76 -7.14
CA GLN A 81 8.69 12.78 -7.25
C GLN A 81 9.29 11.38 -7.42
N GLU A 82 8.78 10.38 -6.68
CA GLU A 82 9.23 8.98 -6.80
C GLU A 82 8.87 8.33 -8.14
N GLN A 83 7.75 8.75 -8.76
CA GLN A 83 7.34 8.27 -10.07
C GLN A 83 8.02 8.99 -11.24
N GLY A 84 8.96 9.90 -10.97
CA GLY A 84 9.77 10.57 -11.99
C GLY A 84 8.99 11.54 -12.88
N PHE A 85 7.83 12.02 -12.43
CA PHE A 85 7.09 13.09 -13.09
C PHE A 85 7.70 14.45 -12.72
N GLN A 86 8.89 14.75 -13.26
CA GLN A 86 9.36 16.13 -13.44
C GLN A 86 9.14 16.54 -14.89
#